data_AF-A0A2D0IZ66-F1
#
_entry.id   AF-A0A2D0IZ66-F1
#
_cell.length_a   1.000
_cell.length_b   1.000
_cell.length_c   1.000
_cell.angle_alpha   90.00
_cell.angle_beta   90.00
_cell.angle_gamma   90.00
#
_symmetry.space_group_name_H-M   'P 1'
#
loop_
_entity.id
_entity.type
_entity.pdbx_description
1 polymer ?
#
loop_
_entity_poly.entity_id
_entity_poly.type
_entity_poly.pdbx_seq_one_letter_code
_entity_poly.pdbx_strand_id
1 'polypeptide(L)'
;MNTYTHKAILHTAFTTGQKNSPVVEPEFNRNISHMTAELEPWFKNVPSQLAELAKSIQNEIAVSDPHETLTFGELDQRIENAAHVLPHFGAKMGSIAAILDEMIAERQANPAQFVGTYHSAALIRQHVETLRNDVYLKEEVCPDGLAHANWYQPDKVLLTGATGYLGLHLLEQLLKQTSARIICLCRASDAEHARERIKSGFKNYHIDVGHGLERVDFIIGDLRLPRFGLLPESWMQLAEEVDVIYHNGALVNFIYPYSALKNINVDSTRTALELACTARLKHFHYVSSVNALYATQSPRPYMEDDRAMSESVCDPSGYSGSKWVSEGIINIARQRGVPVSIYRPGLILGHTFTGAVQVNDYLIASLKGYLAMGFYPDHALLLDIVPVDYVAASLVHISKQPASNGKFFNLFNPEQVSIQQFFGWVQDFGYVLNPVPFNEGKDKILALDDTHPLYPLIPLIRDMTERPYRALDPAYVDELFPELELKNTLAGLAGSHIRCPTITAGYVHQVLRYLIGIGFLPAALPFRSFKREVVSWNG
;
A
#
# COMPACT_ATOMS: atom_id res chain seq x y z
N MET A 1 -13.65 -21.22 3.38
CA MET A 1 -13.70 -20.08 2.42
C MET A 1 -14.22 -18.86 3.17
N ASN A 2 -13.75 -17.65 2.87
CA ASN A 2 -14.00 -16.48 3.74
C ASN A 2 -15.32 -15.75 3.40
N THR A 3 -16.03 -15.29 4.43
CA THR A 3 -17.38 -14.70 4.36
C THR A 3 -17.44 -13.32 3.70
N TYR A 4 -16.30 -12.63 3.57
CA TYR A 4 -16.19 -11.32 2.92
C TYR A 4 -16.22 -11.41 1.40
N THR A 5 -15.78 -12.51 0.79
CA THR A 5 -15.86 -12.68 -0.68
C THR A 5 -17.32 -12.70 -1.14
N HIS A 6 -18.19 -13.44 -0.44
CA HIS A 6 -19.63 -13.43 -0.71
C HIS A 6 -20.27 -12.06 -0.41
N LYS A 7 -19.89 -11.39 0.69
CA LYS A 7 -20.39 -10.03 0.98
C LYS A 7 -19.92 -9.00 -0.05
N ALA A 8 -18.72 -9.14 -0.63
CA ALA A 8 -18.23 -8.29 -1.71
C ALA A 8 -18.97 -8.56 -3.04
N ILE A 9 -19.25 -9.83 -3.37
CA ILE A 9 -20.03 -10.20 -4.56
C ILE A 9 -21.46 -9.65 -4.45
N LEU A 10 -22.13 -9.86 -3.31
CA LEU A 10 -23.49 -9.34 -3.07
C LEU A 10 -23.52 -7.82 -3.03
N HIS A 11 -22.61 -7.17 -2.28
CA HIS A 11 -22.54 -5.71 -2.22
C HIS A 11 -22.29 -5.09 -3.59
N THR A 12 -21.41 -5.69 -4.41
CA THR A 12 -21.16 -5.22 -5.78
C THR A 12 -22.42 -5.37 -6.63
N ALA A 13 -23.08 -6.54 -6.61
CA ALA A 13 -24.32 -6.78 -7.34
C ALA A 13 -25.44 -5.78 -6.98
N PHE A 14 -25.56 -5.37 -5.72
CA PHE A 14 -26.56 -4.39 -5.29
C PHE A 14 -26.16 -2.93 -5.50
N THR A 15 -24.87 -2.58 -5.52
CA THR A 15 -24.41 -1.18 -5.62
C THR A 15 -24.09 -0.72 -7.04
N THR A 16 -23.71 -1.61 -7.96
CA THR A 16 -23.43 -1.22 -9.35
C THR A 16 -24.65 -1.17 -10.27
N GLY A 17 -25.85 -1.53 -9.76
CA GLY A 17 -27.10 -1.54 -10.52
C GLY A 17 -27.78 -0.17 -10.75
N GLN A 18 -27.22 0.93 -10.24
CA GLN A 18 -27.81 2.27 -10.40
C GLN A 18 -26.84 3.30 -10.97
N LYS A 19 -26.98 3.58 -12.28
CA LYS A 19 -26.93 4.92 -12.86
C LYS A 19 -27.57 4.93 -14.26
N ASN A 20 -28.35 5.98 -14.55
CA ASN A 20 -29.28 6.16 -15.68
C ASN A 20 -30.61 5.38 -15.49
N SER A 21 -31.81 5.96 -15.41
CA SER A 21 -32.25 7.36 -15.56
C SER A 21 -33.52 7.62 -14.66
N PRO A 22 -34.42 8.65 -14.80
CA PRO A 22 -34.69 9.53 -13.65
C PRO A 22 -36.17 9.68 -13.15
N VAL A 23 -36.31 10.05 -11.85
CA VAL A 23 -37.50 10.59 -11.12
C VAL A 23 -38.63 9.59 -10.73
N VAL A 24 -39.34 9.87 -9.61
CA VAL A 24 -40.58 9.21 -9.05
C VAL A 24 -40.35 7.93 -8.20
N GLU A 25 -40.93 7.68 -7.00
CA GLU A 25 -41.56 8.49 -5.91
C GLU A 25 -41.63 7.68 -4.56
N PRO A 26 -42.10 8.23 -3.40
CA PRO A 26 -41.98 7.65 -2.05
C PRO A 26 -42.60 6.28 -1.71
N GLU A 27 -43.28 5.57 -2.62
CA GLU A 27 -43.89 4.26 -2.32
C GLU A 27 -42.87 3.12 -2.11
N PHE A 28 -41.64 3.29 -2.60
CA PHE A 28 -40.60 2.26 -2.64
C PHE A 28 -40.28 1.62 -1.28
N ASN A 29 -40.33 2.41 -0.19
CA ASN A 29 -40.03 1.93 1.16
C ASN A 29 -41.16 1.12 1.83
N ARG A 30 -42.35 1.03 1.23
CA ARG A 30 -43.49 0.27 1.80
C ARG A 30 -43.60 -1.16 1.25
N ASN A 31 -43.07 -1.42 0.05
CA ASN A 31 -43.22 -2.71 -0.64
C ASN A 31 -42.18 -3.76 -0.24
N ILE A 32 -40.96 -3.36 0.16
CA ILE A 32 -39.90 -4.32 0.55
C ILE A 32 -40.33 -5.18 1.76
N SER A 33 -41.06 -4.60 2.73
CA SER A 33 -41.58 -5.35 3.89
C SER A 33 -42.73 -6.30 3.58
N HIS A 34 -43.38 -6.17 2.42
CA HIS A 34 -44.44 -7.10 1.96
C HIS A 34 -43.84 -8.30 1.23
N MET A 35 -42.82 -8.05 0.39
CA MET A 35 -42.15 -9.08 -0.41
C MET A 35 -41.46 -10.18 0.40
N THR A 36 -41.12 -9.92 1.67
CA THR A 36 -40.47 -10.91 2.55
C THR A 36 -41.42 -12.04 3.00
N ALA A 37 -42.74 -11.90 2.81
CA ALA A 37 -43.75 -12.85 3.31
C ALA A 37 -44.41 -13.73 2.22
N GLU A 38 -44.19 -13.47 0.92
CA GLU A 38 -45.03 -14.05 -0.15
C GLU A 38 -44.43 -15.27 -0.88
N LEU A 39 -43.12 -15.53 -0.78
CA LEU A 39 -42.42 -16.55 -1.60
C LEU A 39 -41.96 -17.80 -0.83
N GLU A 40 -42.45 -17.96 0.40
CA GLU A 40 -42.42 -19.22 1.15
C GLU A 40 -43.01 -20.46 0.40
N PRO A 41 -43.92 -20.32 -0.59
CA PRO A 41 -44.38 -21.46 -1.41
C PRO A 41 -43.44 -21.90 -2.56
N TRP A 42 -42.34 -21.17 -2.81
CA TRP A 42 -41.41 -21.39 -3.94
C TRP A 42 -40.72 -22.78 -3.91
N PHE A 43 -40.78 -23.46 -2.75
CA PHE A 43 -40.14 -24.73 -2.40
C PHE A 43 -40.63 -26.01 -3.11
N LYS A 44 -41.64 -26.00 -4.00
CA LYS A 44 -42.46 -27.21 -4.23
C LYS A 44 -42.29 -28.05 -5.51
N ASN A 45 -41.58 -27.64 -6.56
CA ASN A 45 -41.38 -28.49 -7.76
C ASN A 45 -40.06 -28.19 -8.49
N VAL A 46 -39.07 -29.09 -8.41
CA VAL A 46 -37.79 -29.02 -9.16
C VAL A 46 -37.47 -30.38 -9.81
N PRO A 47 -37.01 -30.45 -11.08
CA PRO A 47 -36.74 -31.72 -11.78
C PRO A 47 -35.38 -32.38 -11.51
N SER A 48 -35.19 -33.57 -12.08
CA SER A 48 -34.32 -34.65 -11.60
C SER A 48 -32.82 -34.61 -11.96
N GLN A 49 -32.31 -33.64 -12.73
CA GLN A 49 -30.92 -33.69 -13.21
C GLN A 49 -29.85 -33.29 -12.16
N LEU A 50 -30.20 -32.47 -11.16
CA LEU A 50 -29.30 -32.15 -10.04
C LEU A 50 -29.05 -33.35 -9.10
N ALA A 51 -29.93 -34.36 -9.12
CA ALA A 51 -29.80 -35.56 -8.30
C ALA A 51 -28.68 -36.52 -8.75
N GLU A 52 -28.11 -36.34 -9.95
CA GLU A 52 -26.94 -37.10 -10.38
C GLU A 52 -25.63 -36.45 -9.93
N LEU A 53 -25.53 -35.11 -9.95
CA LEU A 53 -24.34 -34.40 -9.46
C LEU A 53 -24.15 -34.60 -7.95
N ALA A 54 -25.24 -34.52 -7.17
CA ALA A 54 -25.22 -34.68 -5.71
C ALA A 54 -24.72 -36.05 -5.22
N LYS A 55 -24.75 -37.10 -6.06
CA LYS A 55 -24.19 -38.41 -5.72
C LYS A 55 -22.66 -38.46 -5.79
N SER A 56 -22.02 -37.47 -6.40
CA SER A 56 -20.57 -37.47 -6.64
C SER A 56 -19.73 -36.75 -5.57
N ILE A 57 -20.37 -36.00 -4.67
CA ILE A 57 -19.70 -35.19 -3.63
C ILE A 57 -20.34 -35.46 -2.27
N GLN A 58 -19.99 -36.60 -1.66
CA GLN A 58 -20.39 -36.89 -0.28
C GLN A 58 -19.39 -36.30 0.73
N ASN A 59 -19.93 -35.38 1.54
CA ASN A 59 -19.54 -35.00 2.91
C ASN A 59 -18.72 -33.70 3.13
N GLU A 60 -19.47 -32.72 3.67
CA GLU A 60 -19.12 -31.83 4.80
C GLU A 60 -18.07 -30.73 4.65
N ILE A 61 -18.53 -29.53 4.22
CA ILE A 61 -18.08 -28.25 4.77
C ILE A 61 -19.32 -27.37 5.01
N ALA A 62 -19.56 -26.95 6.26
CA ALA A 62 -20.62 -26.00 6.63
C ALA A 62 -20.09 -24.56 6.69
N VAL A 63 -20.94 -23.56 6.40
CA VAL A 63 -20.59 -22.13 6.45
C VAL A 63 -21.48 -21.44 7.49
N SER A 64 -20.86 -20.74 8.44
CA SER A 64 -21.54 -20.05 9.54
C SER A 64 -21.65 -18.54 9.31
N ASP A 65 -22.83 -17.98 9.56
CA ASP A 65 -23.13 -16.55 9.65
C ASP A 65 -23.76 -16.27 11.04
N PRO A 66 -23.61 -15.06 11.64
CA PRO A 66 -24.20 -14.70 12.95
C PRO A 66 -25.71 -14.93 13.17
N HIS A 67 -26.49 -15.33 12.15
CA HIS A 67 -27.91 -15.61 12.28
C HIS A 67 -28.36 -17.00 11.79
N GLU A 68 -27.53 -17.77 11.06
CA GLU A 68 -27.87 -19.11 10.55
C GLU A 68 -26.59 -19.91 10.18
N THR A 69 -26.66 -21.24 10.18
CA THR A 69 -25.63 -22.11 9.59
C THR A 69 -26.15 -22.71 8.31
N LEU A 70 -25.45 -22.50 7.20
CA LEU A 70 -25.83 -22.99 5.88
C LEU A 70 -25.04 -24.23 5.49
N THR A 71 -25.75 -25.22 4.98
CA THR A 71 -25.15 -26.29 4.17
C THR A 71 -24.70 -25.74 2.82
N PHE A 72 -23.75 -26.43 2.18
CA PHE A 72 -23.23 -26.00 0.87
C PHE A 72 -24.35 -25.92 -0.19
N GLY A 73 -25.34 -26.82 -0.15
CA GLY A 73 -26.49 -26.81 -1.06
C GLY A 73 -27.44 -25.63 -0.86
N GLU A 74 -27.63 -25.14 0.37
CA GLU A 74 -28.45 -23.95 0.63
C GLU A 74 -27.75 -22.66 0.19
N LEU A 75 -26.42 -22.62 0.25
CA LEU A 75 -25.62 -21.52 -0.29
C LEU A 75 -25.64 -21.51 -1.83
N ASP A 76 -25.48 -22.68 -2.46
CA ASP A 76 -25.48 -22.85 -3.91
C ASP A 76 -26.86 -22.47 -4.50
N GLN A 77 -27.94 -22.96 -3.90
CA GLN A 77 -29.32 -22.60 -4.27
C GLN A 77 -29.57 -21.08 -4.21
N ARG A 78 -28.99 -20.37 -3.23
CA ARG A 78 -29.12 -18.90 -3.11
C ARG A 78 -28.33 -18.16 -4.21
N ILE A 79 -27.21 -18.72 -4.67
CA ILE A 79 -26.36 -18.14 -5.72
C ILE A 79 -27.01 -18.34 -7.11
N GLU A 80 -27.55 -19.52 -7.41
CA GLU A 80 -28.30 -19.77 -8.66
C GLU A 80 -29.52 -18.85 -8.79
N ASN A 81 -30.25 -18.62 -7.68
CA ASN A 81 -31.41 -17.72 -7.65
C ASN A 81 -31.04 -16.28 -8.03
N ALA A 82 -29.89 -15.78 -7.53
CA ALA A 82 -29.41 -14.43 -7.87
C ALA A 82 -28.99 -14.33 -9.36
N ALA A 83 -28.38 -15.38 -9.91
CA ALA A 83 -27.91 -15.42 -11.29
C ALA A 83 -29.04 -15.32 -12.32
N HIS A 84 -30.25 -15.82 -12.03
CA HIS A 84 -31.42 -15.70 -12.91
C HIS A 84 -32.11 -14.32 -12.85
N VAL A 85 -32.06 -13.63 -11.71
CA VAL A 85 -32.78 -12.37 -11.49
C VAL A 85 -32.00 -11.17 -12.01
N LEU A 86 -30.69 -11.09 -11.73
CA LEU A 86 -29.86 -9.92 -12.05
C LEU A 86 -29.81 -9.50 -13.55
N PRO A 87 -29.84 -10.41 -14.54
CA PRO A 87 -29.90 -10.04 -15.96
C PRO A 87 -31.16 -9.25 -16.35
N HIS A 88 -32.29 -9.49 -15.69
CA HIS A 88 -33.56 -8.79 -15.93
C HIS A 88 -33.54 -7.34 -15.43
N PHE A 89 -32.55 -6.97 -14.60
CA PHE A 89 -32.27 -5.61 -14.14
C PHE A 89 -31.06 -4.98 -14.83
N GLY A 90 -30.59 -5.56 -15.94
CA GLY A 90 -29.54 -4.97 -16.80
C GLY A 90 -28.09 -5.27 -16.38
N ALA A 91 -27.85 -6.10 -15.37
CA ALA A 91 -26.51 -6.50 -14.98
C ALA A 91 -25.92 -7.54 -15.95
N LYS A 92 -24.80 -7.21 -16.61
CA LYS A 92 -24.03 -8.16 -17.43
C LYS A 92 -23.04 -8.96 -16.56
N MET A 93 -23.27 -10.26 -16.43
CA MET A 93 -22.35 -11.21 -15.81
C MET A 93 -21.14 -11.51 -16.72
N GLY A 94 -20.13 -10.65 -16.65
CA GLY A 94 -18.80 -10.89 -17.23
C GLY A 94 -17.75 -11.09 -16.14
N SER A 95 -17.51 -12.34 -15.71
CA SER A 95 -16.28 -12.80 -15.02
C SER A 95 -16.42 -14.24 -14.49
N ILE A 96 -17.53 -14.59 -13.84
CA ILE A 96 -17.65 -15.85 -13.08
C ILE A 96 -17.70 -17.09 -13.98
N ALA A 97 -18.46 -17.06 -15.08
CA ALA A 97 -18.58 -18.21 -15.99
C ALA A 97 -17.26 -18.58 -16.68
N ALA A 98 -16.50 -17.59 -17.16
CA ALA A 98 -15.21 -17.82 -17.81
C ALA A 98 -14.17 -18.46 -16.85
N ILE A 99 -14.17 -18.05 -15.58
CA ILE A 99 -13.33 -18.67 -14.54
C ILE A 99 -13.73 -20.13 -14.30
N LEU A 100 -15.04 -20.43 -14.29
CA LEU A 100 -15.54 -21.82 -14.18
C LEU A 100 -15.15 -22.67 -15.39
N ASP A 101 -15.29 -22.15 -16.62
CA ASP A 101 -14.95 -22.87 -17.85
C ASP A 101 -13.44 -23.18 -17.94
N GLU A 102 -12.57 -22.22 -17.58
CA GLU A 102 -11.13 -22.46 -17.47
C GLU A 102 -10.82 -23.51 -16.39
N MET A 103 -11.43 -23.40 -15.20
CA MET A 103 -11.24 -24.36 -14.11
C MET A 103 -11.68 -25.79 -14.50
N ILE A 104 -12.67 -25.94 -15.38
CA ILE A 104 -13.12 -27.25 -15.88
C ILE A 104 -12.14 -27.80 -16.92
N ALA A 105 -11.72 -26.99 -17.89
CA ALA A 105 -10.80 -27.41 -18.95
C ALA A 105 -9.42 -27.82 -18.41
N GLU A 106 -8.85 -27.05 -17.48
CA GLU A 106 -7.53 -27.33 -16.91
C GLU A 106 -7.55 -28.51 -15.92
N ARG A 107 -8.67 -28.71 -15.19
CA ARG A 107 -8.87 -29.88 -14.31
C ARG A 107 -8.99 -31.19 -15.08
N GLN A 108 -9.52 -31.17 -16.31
CA GLN A 108 -9.51 -32.32 -17.22
C GLN A 108 -8.10 -32.66 -17.72
N ALA A 109 -7.23 -31.65 -17.84
CA ALA A 109 -5.84 -31.84 -18.26
C ALA A 109 -4.90 -32.32 -17.13
N ASN A 110 -5.15 -31.93 -15.86
CA ASN A 110 -4.25 -32.28 -14.76
C ASN A 110 -4.98 -32.51 -13.40
N PRO A 111 -5.65 -33.64 -13.20
CA PRO A 111 -6.58 -33.86 -12.08
C PRO A 111 -5.94 -34.00 -10.68
N ALA A 112 -4.60 -33.93 -10.56
CA ALA A 112 -3.86 -34.22 -9.32
C ALA A 112 -3.42 -32.98 -8.51
N GLN A 113 -3.68 -31.75 -8.99
CA GLN A 113 -3.35 -30.51 -8.28
C GLN A 113 -4.55 -29.91 -7.54
N PHE A 114 -4.27 -29.17 -6.47
CA PHE A 114 -5.28 -28.80 -5.47
C PHE A 114 -6.22 -27.69 -5.98
N VAL A 115 -7.53 -27.87 -5.71
CA VAL A 115 -8.63 -26.95 -6.08
C VAL A 115 -8.41 -25.51 -5.56
N GLY A 116 -7.66 -25.33 -4.47
CA GLY A 116 -7.27 -24.01 -3.95
C GLY A 116 -6.27 -23.25 -4.84
N THR A 117 -5.28 -23.94 -5.40
CA THR A 117 -4.20 -23.33 -6.20
C THR A 117 -4.71 -22.81 -7.55
N TYR A 118 -5.65 -23.53 -8.16
CA TYR A 118 -6.28 -23.11 -9.42
C TYR A 118 -7.15 -21.86 -9.26
N HIS A 119 -7.95 -21.80 -8.19
CA HIS A 119 -8.79 -20.63 -7.92
C HIS A 119 -7.93 -19.37 -7.68
N SER A 120 -6.80 -19.49 -6.97
CA SER A 120 -5.84 -18.38 -6.85
C SER A 120 -5.22 -17.97 -8.18
N ALA A 121 -4.91 -18.91 -9.10
CA ALA A 121 -4.31 -18.56 -10.38
C ALA A 121 -5.26 -17.75 -11.28
N ALA A 122 -6.53 -18.14 -11.39
CA ALA A 122 -7.54 -17.41 -12.15
C ALA A 122 -7.84 -16.02 -11.52
N LEU A 123 -7.93 -15.94 -10.19
CA LEU A 123 -8.08 -14.66 -9.48
C LEU A 123 -6.87 -13.74 -9.68
N ILE A 124 -5.64 -14.27 -9.67
CA ILE A 124 -4.43 -13.50 -9.99
C ILE A 124 -4.51 -13.00 -11.45
N ARG A 125 -4.87 -13.84 -12.44
CA ARG A 125 -5.06 -13.41 -13.84
C ARG A 125 -6.04 -12.24 -13.95
N GLN A 126 -7.24 -12.37 -13.37
CA GLN A 126 -8.25 -11.29 -13.36
C GLN A 126 -7.76 -10.02 -12.64
N HIS A 127 -6.97 -10.19 -11.57
CA HIS A 127 -6.34 -9.07 -10.87
C HIS A 127 -5.32 -8.35 -11.77
N VAL A 128 -4.43 -9.09 -12.47
CA VAL A 128 -3.47 -8.52 -13.42
C VAL A 128 -4.19 -7.73 -14.51
N GLU A 129 -5.26 -8.26 -15.08
CA GLU A 129 -6.07 -7.57 -16.09
C GLU A 129 -6.70 -6.28 -15.54
N THR A 130 -7.22 -6.32 -14.32
CA THR A 130 -7.76 -5.13 -13.63
C THR A 130 -6.70 -4.05 -13.45
N LEU A 131 -5.50 -4.42 -13.02
CA LEU A 131 -4.37 -3.49 -12.88
C LEU A 131 -3.96 -2.91 -14.25
N ARG A 132 -3.76 -3.74 -15.27
CA ARG A 132 -3.39 -3.32 -16.63
C ARG A 132 -4.42 -2.37 -17.24
N ASN A 133 -5.71 -2.67 -17.09
CA ASN A 133 -6.81 -1.82 -17.60
C ASN A 133 -6.84 -0.43 -16.94
N ASP A 134 -6.28 -0.29 -15.74
CA ASP A 134 -6.12 1.00 -15.07
C ASP A 134 -4.80 1.74 -15.43
N VAL A 135 -3.88 1.12 -16.18
CA VAL A 135 -2.69 1.80 -16.71
C VAL A 135 -3.07 2.64 -17.94
N TYR A 136 -3.70 3.78 -17.69
CA TYR A 136 -4.04 4.77 -18.71
C TYR A 136 -3.94 6.21 -18.17
N LEU A 137 -3.69 7.15 -19.07
CA LEU A 137 -3.67 8.59 -18.79
C LEU A 137 -4.46 9.31 -19.90
N LYS A 138 -5.38 10.20 -19.53
CA LYS A 138 -6.19 10.99 -20.48
C LYS A 138 -5.29 11.72 -21.49
N GLU A 139 -5.69 11.83 -22.75
CA GLU A 139 -4.83 12.38 -23.82
C GLU A 139 -4.44 13.84 -23.58
N GLU A 140 -5.33 14.64 -22.98
CA GLU A 140 -5.13 16.06 -22.69
C GLU A 140 -4.05 16.32 -21.62
N VAL A 141 -3.57 15.27 -20.93
CA VAL A 141 -2.41 15.36 -20.05
C VAL A 141 -1.14 15.17 -20.89
N CYS A 142 -0.74 16.26 -21.54
CA CYS A 142 0.47 16.39 -22.35
C CYS A 142 1.22 17.70 -22.02
N PRO A 143 2.52 17.83 -22.36
CA PRO A 143 3.28 19.06 -22.13
C PRO A 143 3.09 20.13 -23.21
N ASP A 144 2.39 19.82 -24.30
CA ASP A 144 2.43 20.60 -25.54
C ASP A 144 1.93 22.04 -25.36
N GLY A 145 2.77 23.00 -25.78
CA GLY A 145 2.47 24.43 -25.71
C GLY A 145 2.55 25.06 -24.30
N LEU A 146 2.84 24.29 -23.25
CA LEU A 146 2.96 24.81 -21.89
C LEU A 146 4.32 25.47 -21.64
N ALA A 147 4.32 26.63 -20.99
CA ALA A 147 5.53 27.20 -20.43
C ALA A 147 6.09 26.29 -19.32
N HIS A 148 7.41 26.12 -19.26
CA HIS A 148 8.06 25.37 -18.18
C HIS A 148 8.12 26.21 -16.90
N ALA A 149 7.82 25.59 -15.77
CA ALA A 149 8.03 26.18 -14.45
C ALA A 149 9.51 26.17 -14.03
N ASN A 150 9.87 26.92 -12.98
CA ASN A 150 11.24 27.01 -12.48
C ASN A 150 11.61 25.83 -11.56
N TRP A 151 11.56 24.60 -12.08
CA TRP A 151 11.59 23.41 -11.22
C TRP A 151 12.93 23.10 -10.53
N TYR A 152 14.06 23.66 -10.99
CA TYR A 152 15.37 23.51 -10.32
C TYR A 152 15.66 24.61 -9.28
N GLN A 153 14.92 25.71 -9.31
CA GLN A 153 14.95 26.78 -8.31
C GLN A 153 13.52 27.22 -7.98
N PRO A 154 12.67 26.32 -7.43
CA PRO A 154 11.25 26.58 -7.30
C PRO A 154 10.95 27.67 -6.27
N ASP A 155 10.02 28.56 -6.59
CA ASP A 155 9.46 29.52 -5.64
C ASP A 155 8.34 28.86 -4.81
N LYS A 156 7.56 27.95 -5.43
CA LYS A 156 6.45 27.24 -4.81
C LYS A 156 6.46 25.75 -5.13
N VAL A 157 6.41 24.94 -4.07
CA VAL A 157 6.37 23.48 -4.12
C VAL A 157 5.05 22.96 -3.56
N LEU A 158 4.36 22.08 -4.28
CA LEU A 158 3.23 21.32 -3.73
C LEU A 158 3.71 20.00 -3.12
N LEU A 159 3.36 19.75 -1.86
CA LEU A 159 3.58 18.47 -1.19
C LEU A 159 2.24 17.82 -0.83
N THR A 160 2.00 16.60 -1.33
CA THR A 160 0.86 15.78 -0.89
C THR A 160 1.27 14.83 0.23
N GLY A 161 0.35 14.53 1.15
CA GLY A 161 0.63 13.62 2.27
C GLY A 161 1.55 14.19 3.35
N ALA A 162 1.69 15.52 3.45
CA ALA A 162 2.54 16.21 4.42
C ALA A 162 2.23 15.91 5.90
N THR A 163 1.08 15.30 6.22
CA THR A 163 0.72 14.83 7.58
C THR A 163 1.04 13.35 7.83
N GLY A 164 1.62 12.63 6.85
CA GLY A 164 2.09 11.26 7.01
C GLY A 164 3.57 11.21 7.44
N TYR A 165 4.04 10.05 7.90
CA TYR A 165 5.38 9.87 8.46
C TYR A 165 6.52 10.36 7.54
N LEU A 166 6.69 9.76 6.35
CA LEU A 166 7.65 10.23 5.36
C LEU A 166 7.34 11.68 4.89
N GLY A 167 6.07 12.06 4.82
CA GLY A 167 5.65 13.40 4.39
C GLY A 167 6.14 14.53 5.31
N LEU A 168 6.20 14.28 6.62
CA LEU A 168 6.73 15.25 7.59
C LEU A 168 8.25 15.42 7.44
N HIS A 169 8.98 14.32 7.22
CA HIS A 169 10.42 14.39 6.94
C HIS A 169 10.74 14.94 5.54
N LEU A 170 9.88 14.72 4.53
CA LEU A 170 10.00 15.41 3.25
C LEU A 170 9.76 16.92 3.39
N LEU A 171 8.78 17.34 4.21
CA LEU A 171 8.56 18.75 4.51
C LEU A 171 9.78 19.37 5.22
N GLU A 172 10.33 18.67 6.23
CA GLU A 172 11.58 19.05 6.91
C GLU A 172 12.73 19.24 5.90
N GLN A 173 12.94 18.28 5.00
CA GLN A 173 14.04 18.32 4.04
C GLN A 173 13.82 19.36 2.93
N LEU A 174 12.58 19.57 2.46
CA LEU A 174 12.24 20.67 1.56
C LEU A 174 12.53 22.03 2.20
N LEU A 175 12.18 22.20 3.47
CA LEU A 175 12.49 23.42 4.23
C LEU A 175 14.01 23.59 4.44
N LYS A 176 14.76 22.53 4.75
CA LYS A 176 16.22 22.60 4.95
C LYS A 176 17.00 22.82 3.66
N GLN A 177 16.56 22.25 2.54
CA GLN A 177 17.31 22.21 1.28
C GLN A 177 16.83 23.21 0.22
N THR A 178 15.72 23.93 0.42
CA THR A 178 15.19 24.91 -0.56
C THR A 178 14.73 26.21 0.11
N SER A 179 14.73 27.30 -0.65
CA SER A 179 14.11 28.58 -0.27
C SER A 179 12.61 28.66 -0.54
N ALA A 180 12.04 27.66 -1.22
CA ALA A 180 10.65 27.65 -1.68
C ALA A 180 9.63 27.82 -0.55
N ARG A 181 8.44 28.35 -0.88
CA ARG A 181 7.23 28.16 -0.08
C ARG A 181 6.66 26.77 -0.36
N ILE A 182 6.27 26.05 0.69
CA ILE A 182 5.76 24.69 0.58
C ILE A 182 4.25 24.68 0.83
N ILE A 183 3.48 24.43 -0.22
CA ILE A 183 2.03 24.28 -0.18
C ILE A 183 1.72 22.83 0.19
N CYS A 184 1.12 22.62 1.36
CA CYS A 184 0.77 21.29 1.87
C CYS A 184 -0.71 20.98 1.62
N LEU A 185 -1.01 20.03 0.72
CA LEU A 185 -2.37 19.53 0.53
C LEU A 185 -2.75 18.59 1.69
N CYS A 186 -3.74 19.00 2.49
CA CYS A 186 -4.08 18.37 3.76
C CYS A 186 -5.58 18.05 3.88
N ARG A 187 -5.90 16.88 4.44
CA ARG A 187 -7.25 16.58 4.96
C ARG A 187 -7.36 17.14 6.38
N ALA A 188 -8.05 18.26 6.52
CA ALA A 188 -8.43 18.89 7.79
C ALA A 188 -9.77 19.62 7.61
N SER A 189 -10.29 20.25 8.66
CA SER A 189 -11.47 21.13 8.57
C SER A 189 -11.14 22.48 7.93
N ASP A 190 -9.93 22.97 8.18
CA ASP A 190 -9.46 24.31 7.87
C ASP A 190 -7.93 24.35 7.94
N ALA A 191 -7.34 25.49 7.55
CA ALA A 191 -5.89 25.67 7.47
C ALA A 191 -5.18 25.61 8.84
N GLU A 192 -5.82 26.03 9.93
CA GLU A 192 -5.20 26.00 11.26
C GLU A 192 -5.23 24.59 11.86
N HIS A 193 -6.31 23.82 11.69
CA HIS A 193 -6.30 22.39 11.99
C HIS A 193 -5.24 21.64 11.14
N ALA A 194 -5.03 22.02 9.87
CA ALA A 194 -3.93 21.46 9.08
C ALA A 194 -2.53 21.82 9.68
N ARG A 195 -2.35 23.07 10.13
CA ARG A 195 -1.14 23.54 10.82
C ARG A 195 -0.90 22.79 12.14
N GLU A 196 -1.94 22.58 12.95
CA GLU A 196 -1.90 21.84 14.21
C GLU A 196 -1.52 20.37 14.00
N ARG A 197 -2.05 19.73 12.94
CA ARG A 197 -1.68 18.35 12.58
C ARG A 197 -0.20 18.23 12.22
N ILE A 198 0.35 19.16 11.43
CA ILE A 198 1.79 19.16 11.11
C ILE A 198 2.63 19.46 12.36
N LYS A 199 2.28 20.46 13.17
CA LYS A 199 2.97 20.74 14.45
C LYS A 199 2.97 19.53 15.39
N SER A 200 1.84 18.82 15.49
CA SER A 200 1.72 17.61 16.29
C SER A 200 2.58 16.47 15.73
N GLY A 201 2.58 16.29 14.41
CA GLY A 201 3.45 15.34 13.72
C GLY A 201 4.94 15.61 13.96
N PHE A 202 5.36 16.88 13.83
CA PHE A 202 6.73 17.31 14.11
C PHE A 202 7.13 17.06 15.56
N LYS A 203 6.27 17.43 16.53
CA LYS A 203 6.49 17.14 17.95
C LYS A 203 6.64 15.64 18.21
N ASN A 204 5.75 14.82 17.65
CA ASN A 204 5.75 13.37 17.85
C ASN A 204 7.02 12.72 17.28
N TYR A 205 7.44 13.07 16.07
CA TYR A 205 8.61 12.48 15.43
C TYR A 205 9.93 13.23 15.71
N HIS A 206 9.94 14.12 16.70
CA HIS A 206 11.12 14.92 17.11
C HIS A 206 11.76 15.73 15.96
N ILE A 207 10.93 16.24 15.04
CA ILE A 207 11.36 17.07 13.92
C ILE A 207 11.40 18.53 14.37
N ASP A 208 12.56 19.17 14.26
CA ASP A 208 12.73 20.61 14.43
C ASP A 208 13.03 21.29 13.08
N VAL A 209 12.23 22.32 12.78
CA VAL A 209 12.36 23.19 11.60
C VAL A 209 12.57 24.66 11.98
N GLY A 210 12.63 24.99 13.28
CA GLY A 210 12.65 26.36 13.79
C GLY A 210 11.52 27.22 13.19
N HIS A 211 11.90 28.36 12.62
CA HIS A 211 10.99 29.28 11.91
C HIS A 211 10.53 28.77 10.51
N GLY A 212 11.00 27.61 10.05
CA GLY A 212 10.70 27.08 8.71
C GLY A 212 9.21 26.92 8.40
N LEU A 213 8.36 26.73 9.42
CA LEU A 213 6.91 26.61 9.26
C LEU A 213 6.24 27.91 8.74
N GLU A 214 6.91 29.07 8.79
CA GLU A 214 6.44 30.34 8.23
C GLU A 214 6.43 30.34 6.68
N ARG A 215 7.16 29.41 6.05
CA ARG A 215 7.13 29.13 4.60
C ARG A 215 6.11 28.07 4.20
N VAL A 216 5.29 27.58 5.13
CA VAL A 216 4.31 26.51 4.86
C VAL A 216 2.91 27.08 4.74
N ASP A 217 2.33 26.94 3.55
CA ASP A 217 0.95 27.28 3.24
C ASP A 217 0.10 25.99 3.22
N PHE A 218 -1.18 26.10 3.57
CA PHE A 218 -2.07 24.94 3.72
C PHE A 218 -3.25 25.04 2.76
N ILE A 219 -3.49 23.98 1.98
CA ILE A 219 -4.68 23.85 1.15
C ILE A 219 -5.46 22.64 1.62
N ILE A 220 -6.76 22.82 1.83
CA ILE A 220 -7.65 21.75 2.29
C ILE A 220 -8.18 20.99 1.08
N GLY A 221 -7.91 19.69 1.05
CA GLY A 221 -8.28 18.83 -0.07
C GLY A 221 -8.10 17.35 0.26
N ASP A 222 -8.69 16.52 -0.59
CA ASP A 222 -8.70 15.06 -0.45
C ASP A 222 -8.30 14.40 -1.77
N LEU A 223 -7.21 13.64 -1.74
CA LEU A 223 -6.67 12.91 -2.90
C LEU A 223 -7.68 11.93 -3.54
N ARG A 224 -8.73 11.53 -2.81
CA ARG A 224 -9.80 10.64 -3.29
C ARG A 224 -10.80 11.33 -4.24
N LEU A 225 -10.79 12.66 -4.30
CA LEU A 225 -11.77 13.47 -5.03
C LEU A 225 -11.17 14.04 -6.33
N PRO A 226 -11.98 14.21 -7.39
CA PRO A 226 -11.56 14.93 -8.59
C PRO A 226 -10.98 16.29 -8.23
N ARG A 227 -9.85 16.66 -8.85
CA ARG A 227 -9.11 17.91 -8.56
C ARG A 227 -8.83 18.12 -7.07
N PHE A 228 -8.63 17.02 -6.34
CA PHE A 228 -8.45 16.97 -4.89
C PHE A 228 -9.59 17.58 -4.07
N GLY A 229 -10.79 17.72 -4.65
CA GLY A 229 -11.93 18.39 -4.02
C GLY A 229 -11.81 19.91 -3.98
N LEU A 230 -10.87 20.51 -4.72
CA LEU A 230 -10.68 21.95 -4.80
C LEU A 230 -11.74 22.60 -5.71
N LEU A 231 -12.11 23.84 -5.39
CA LEU A 231 -12.91 24.68 -6.28
C LEU A 231 -12.12 24.99 -7.57
N PRO A 232 -12.79 25.23 -8.72
CA PRO A 232 -12.12 25.51 -10.00
C PRO A 232 -11.09 26.64 -9.92
N GLU A 233 -11.38 27.69 -9.15
CA GLU A 233 -10.54 28.86 -8.96
C GLU A 233 -9.28 28.51 -8.17
N SER A 234 -9.43 27.76 -7.07
CA SER A 234 -8.29 27.27 -6.26
C SER A 234 -7.44 26.26 -7.01
N TRP A 235 -8.04 25.43 -7.87
CA TRP A 235 -7.32 24.54 -8.77
C TRP A 235 -6.49 25.30 -9.80
N MET A 236 -7.08 26.31 -10.45
CA MET A 236 -6.36 27.15 -11.43
C MET A 236 -5.26 27.96 -10.78
N GLN A 237 -5.49 28.56 -9.60
CA GLN A 237 -4.45 29.23 -8.84
C GLN A 237 -3.29 28.27 -8.52
N LEU A 238 -3.57 27.04 -8.06
CA LEU A 238 -2.53 26.05 -7.79
C LEU A 238 -1.76 25.64 -9.07
N ALA A 239 -2.46 25.54 -10.20
CA ALA A 239 -1.87 25.23 -11.50
C ALA A 239 -0.98 26.36 -12.03
N GLU A 240 -1.35 27.62 -11.77
CA GLU A 240 -0.60 28.82 -12.15
C GLU A 240 0.54 29.15 -11.17
N GLU A 241 0.47 28.70 -9.91
CA GLU A 241 1.43 29.09 -8.86
C GLU A 241 2.49 28.03 -8.53
N VAL A 242 2.26 26.74 -8.74
CA VAL A 242 3.23 25.68 -8.34
C VAL A 242 4.29 25.44 -9.42
N ASP A 243 5.55 25.33 -9.01
CA ASP A 243 6.67 24.93 -9.88
C ASP A 243 6.92 23.42 -9.92
N VAL A 244 6.80 22.77 -8.77
CA VAL A 244 7.19 21.37 -8.56
C VAL A 244 6.16 20.67 -7.68
N ILE A 245 5.83 19.43 -8.02
CA ILE A 245 4.90 18.59 -7.26
C ILE A 245 5.68 17.40 -6.66
N TYR A 246 5.63 17.25 -5.34
CA TYR A 246 6.06 16.04 -4.62
C TYR A 246 4.80 15.26 -4.23
N HIS A 247 4.46 14.26 -5.05
CA HIS A 247 3.31 13.39 -4.80
C HIS A 247 3.72 12.22 -3.93
N ASN A 248 3.63 12.43 -2.62
CA ASN A 248 3.95 11.46 -1.56
C ASN A 248 2.69 10.86 -0.91
N GLY A 249 1.55 11.55 -0.96
CA GLY A 249 0.31 11.13 -0.33
C GLY A 249 -0.27 9.86 -0.97
N ALA A 250 -0.43 8.82 -0.15
CA ALA A 250 -1.02 7.54 -0.48
C ALA A 250 -1.70 6.93 0.75
N LEU A 251 -2.57 5.94 0.54
CA LEU A 251 -2.98 5.00 1.58
C LEU A 251 -2.08 3.76 1.49
N VAL A 252 -1.22 3.59 2.49
CA VAL A 252 -0.42 2.39 2.68
C VAL A 252 -1.21 1.44 3.57
N ASN A 253 -1.70 0.34 3.01
CA ASN A 253 -2.44 -0.69 3.74
C ASN A 253 -2.30 -2.03 3.00
N PHE A 254 -1.69 -3.01 3.64
CA PHE A 254 -1.39 -4.33 3.06
C PHE A 254 -2.56 -5.33 3.15
N ILE A 255 -3.64 -4.98 3.85
CA ILE A 255 -4.85 -5.81 4.01
C ILE A 255 -5.93 -5.41 3.00
N TYR A 256 -5.97 -4.15 2.59
CA TYR A 256 -7.02 -3.62 1.72
C TYR A 256 -6.86 -4.11 0.27
N PRO A 257 -7.97 -4.49 -0.40
CA PRO A 257 -7.94 -4.83 -1.82
C PRO A 257 -7.63 -3.59 -2.66
N TYR A 258 -7.09 -3.81 -3.87
CA TYR A 258 -6.75 -2.74 -4.82
C TYR A 258 -7.89 -1.73 -5.05
N SER A 259 -9.14 -2.20 -5.13
CA SER A 259 -10.33 -1.35 -5.31
C SER A 259 -10.52 -0.31 -4.20
N ALA A 260 -10.12 -0.61 -2.96
CA ALA A 260 -10.18 0.33 -1.84
C ALA A 260 -9.01 1.34 -1.83
N LEU A 261 -7.92 1.04 -2.55
CA LEU A 261 -6.72 1.88 -2.65
C LEU A 261 -6.69 2.73 -3.93
N LYS A 262 -7.36 2.29 -5.00
CA LYS A 262 -7.39 2.91 -6.33
C LYS A 262 -7.61 4.42 -6.28
N ASN A 263 -8.69 4.89 -5.66
CA ASN A 263 -9.05 6.31 -5.68
C ASN A 263 -7.97 7.21 -5.06
N ILE A 264 -7.28 6.74 -4.01
CA ILE A 264 -6.28 7.53 -3.27
C ILE A 264 -4.85 7.33 -3.76
N ASN A 265 -4.51 6.19 -4.36
CA ASN A 265 -3.15 5.91 -4.86
C ASN A 265 -3.02 6.15 -6.37
N VAL A 266 -4.03 5.74 -7.15
CA VAL A 266 -3.99 5.69 -8.62
C VAL A 266 -4.70 6.90 -9.24
N ASP A 267 -5.97 7.13 -8.88
CA ASP A 267 -6.76 8.22 -9.48
C ASP A 267 -6.23 9.60 -9.03
N SER A 268 -5.69 9.68 -7.80
CA SER A 268 -4.95 10.83 -7.31
C SER A 268 -3.68 11.12 -8.10
N THR A 269 -2.97 10.07 -8.56
CA THR A 269 -1.77 10.20 -9.40
C THR A 269 -2.13 10.77 -10.78
N ARG A 270 -3.22 10.30 -11.42
CA ARG A 270 -3.73 10.93 -12.65
C ARG A 270 -4.13 12.39 -12.42
N THR A 271 -4.77 12.70 -11.29
CA THR A 271 -5.14 14.08 -10.93
C THR A 271 -3.90 14.95 -10.72
N ALA A 272 -2.85 14.43 -10.08
CA ALA A 272 -1.62 15.16 -9.86
C ALA A 272 -0.83 15.41 -11.17
N LEU A 273 -0.92 14.50 -12.14
CA LEU A 273 -0.42 14.69 -13.49
C LEU A 273 -1.28 15.68 -14.30
N GLU A 274 -2.62 15.69 -14.14
CA GLU A 274 -3.50 16.75 -14.69
C GLU A 274 -3.03 18.13 -14.19
N LEU A 275 -2.71 18.27 -12.89
CA LEU A 275 -2.14 19.50 -12.34
C LEU A 275 -0.75 19.83 -12.89
N ALA A 276 0.12 18.82 -13.08
CA ALA A 276 1.46 18.98 -13.65
C ALA A 276 1.43 19.55 -15.08
N CYS A 277 0.37 19.26 -15.84
CA CYS A 277 0.13 19.75 -17.19
C CYS A 277 -0.94 20.85 -17.30
N THR A 278 -1.44 21.43 -16.20
CA THR A 278 -2.39 22.57 -16.25
C THR A 278 -1.65 23.90 -16.14
N ALA A 279 -1.96 24.85 -17.02
CA ALA A 279 -1.44 26.23 -17.13
C ALA A 279 0.07 26.38 -17.41
N ARG A 280 0.92 25.59 -16.73
CA ARG A 280 2.36 25.48 -16.95
C ARG A 280 2.87 24.11 -16.56
N LEU A 281 3.92 23.65 -17.24
CA LEU A 281 4.52 22.34 -17.06
C LEU A 281 5.36 22.31 -15.78
N LYS A 282 5.11 21.34 -14.90
CA LYS A 282 5.74 21.21 -13.57
C LYS A 282 6.51 19.90 -13.49
N HIS A 283 7.66 19.89 -12.81
CA HIS A 283 8.36 18.64 -12.52
C HIS A 283 7.59 17.86 -11.47
N PHE A 284 7.23 16.62 -11.79
CA PHE A 284 6.45 15.73 -10.96
C PHE A 284 7.34 14.65 -10.32
N HIS A 285 7.60 14.78 -9.03
CA HIS A 285 8.33 13.79 -8.23
C HIS A 285 7.33 12.87 -7.52
N TYR A 286 7.39 11.57 -7.82
CA TYR A 286 6.48 10.56 -7.28
C TYR A 286 7.15 9.65 -6.26
N VAL A 287 6.55 9.50 -5.07
CA VAL A 287 6.96 8.49 -4.10
C VAL A 287 6.21 7.19 -4.35
N SER A 288 6.87 6.26 -5.01
CA SER A 288 6.45 4.88 -5.18
C SER A 288 6.90 4.01 -3.98
N SER A 289 7.25 2.75 -4.21
CA SER A 289 7.89 1.82 -3.27
C SER A 289 8.50 0.66 -4.06
N VAL A 290 9.54 0.02 -3.53
CA VAL A 290 10.06 -1.26 -4.07
C VAL A 290 9.00 -2.35 -4.18
N ASN A 291 7.90 -2.25 -3.43
CA ASN A 291 6.75 -3.16 -3.55
C ASN A 291 6.16 -3.18 -4.98
N ALA A 292 6.27 -2.10 -5.76
CA ALA A 292 5.88 -2.09 -7.17
C ALA A 292 6.73 -3.04 -8.04
N LEU A 293 7.96 -3.35 -7.61
CA LEU A 293 8.87 -4.30 -8.25
C LEU A 293 8.66 -5.70 -7.69
N TYR A 294 8.59 -5.84 -6.36
CA TYR A 294 8.42 -7.14 -5.71
C TYR A 294 7.11 -7.82 -6.12
N ALA A 295 6.07 -7.04 -6.43
CA ALA A 295 4.81 -7.51 -6.96
C ALA A 295 4.95 -8.35 -8.24
N THR A 296 5.93 -8.10 -9.10
CA THR A 296 6.10 -8.84 -10.36
C THR A 296 6.71 -10.22 -10.15
N GLN A 297 7.34 -10.46 -8.98
CA GLN A 297 8.13 -11.65 -8.66
C GLN A 297 9.26 -11.99 -9.67
N SER A 298 9.60 -11.04 -10.54
CA SER A 298 10.71 -11.17 -11.48
C SER A 298 12.03 -11.39 -10.75
N PRO A 299 12.99 -12.12 -11.35
CA PRO A 299 14.34 -12.20 -10.82
C PRO A 299 15.04 -10.85 -10.85
N ARG A 300 15.97 -10.63 -9.92
CA ARG A 300 16.87 -9.48 -9.89
C ARG A 300 17.84 -9.51 -11.11
N PRO A 301 18.50 -8.39 -11.47
CA PRO A 301 18.49 -7.07 -10.82
C PRO A 301 17.21 -6.26 -11.06
N TYR A 302 16.68 -5.63 -10.00
CA TYR A 302 15.62 -4.63 -10.10
C TYR A 302 16.19 -3.27 -10.51
N MET A 303 16.37 -3.09 -11.81
CA MET A 303 16.94 -1.88 -12.40
C MET A 303 16.12 -0.61 -12.10
N GLU A 304 16.81 0.54 -12.09
CA GLU A 304 16.21 1.87 -11.99
C GLU A 304 15.69 2.35 -13.36
N ASP A 305 14.78 1.58 -13.93
CA ASP A 305 14.10 1.86 -15.20
C ASP A 305 12.59 1.49 -15.13
N ASP A 306 11.92 1.55 -16.29
CA ASP A 306 10.51 1.22 -16.45
C ASP A 306 10.23 -0.24 -16.86
N ARG A 307 11.23 -1.14 -16.86
CA ARG A 307 11.07 -2.53 -17.28
C ARG A 307 9.93 -3.23 -16.54
N ALA A 308 9.81 -2.99 -15.22
CA ALA A 308 8.75 -3.56 -14.39
C ALA A 308 7.33 -3.22 -14.89
N MET A 309 7.14 -2.15 -15.67
CA MET A 309 5.85 -1.76 -16.25
C MET A 309 5.46 -2.60 -17.46
N SER A 310 6.42 -3.31 -18.08
CA SER A 310 6.17 -4.33 -19.09
C SER A 310 5.93 -5.72 -18.50
N GLU A 311 6.26 -5.91 -17.22
CA GLU A 311 6.11 -7.15 -16.49
C GLU A 311 4.74 -7.22 -15.80
N SER A 312 4.29 -8.42 -15.45
CA SER A 312 2.97 -8.62 -14.84
C SER A 312 3.11 -8.70 -13.33
N VAL A 313 2.19 -8.05 -12.59
CA VAL A 313 2.06 -8.27 -11.15
C VAL A 313 1.54 -9.68 -10.89
N CYS A 314 2.28 -10.49 -10.13
CA CYS A 314 1.88 -11.82 -9.68
C CYS A 314 1.40 -11.82 -8.22
N ASP A 315 1.66 -10.75 -7.47
CA ASP A 315 1.15 -10.52 -6.12
C ASP A 315 -0.35 -10.12 -6.14
N PRO A 316 -1.25 -10.84 -5.44
CA PRO A 316 -2.65 -10.45 -5.32
C PRO A 316 -2.91 -9.26 -4.37
N SER A 317 -1.88 -8.73 -3.70
CA SER A 317 -2.05 -7.63 -2.73
C SER A 317 -2.46 -6.30 -3.38
N GLY A 318 -3.33 -5.55 -2.69
CA GLY A 318 -3.84 -4.30 -3.22
C GLY A 318 -2.80 -3.17 -3.31
N TYR A 319 -1.88 -3.09 -2.33
CA TYR A 319 -0.96 -1.97 -2.23
C TYR A 319 0.11 -2.01 -3.32
N SER A 320 0.78 -3.15 -3.50
CA SER A 320 1.81 -3.35 -4.52
C SER A 320 1.26 -3.08 -5.92
N GLY A 321 0.09 -3.64 -6.24
CA GLY A 321 -0.63 -3.36 -7.48
C GLY A 321 -0.96 -1.87 -7.66
N SER A 322 -1.41 -1.18 -6.61
CA SER A 322 -1.71 0.27 -6.70
C SER A 322 -0.48 1.14 -6.99
N LYS A 323 0.70 0.75 -6.52
CA LYS A 323 1.97 1.44 -6.83
C LYS A 323 2.46 1.11 -8.24
N TRP A 324 2.37 -0.16 -8.66
CA TRP A 324 2.69 -0.58 -10.02
C TRP A 324 1.84 0.16 -11.07
N VAL A 325 0.51 0.23 -10.89
CA VAL A 325 -0.37 0.97 -11.81
C VAL A 325 -0.03 2.45 -11.85
N SER A 326 0.29 3.06 -10.69
CA SER A 326 0.68 4.46 -10.61
C SER A 326 1.97 4.74 -11.39
N GLU A 327 2.99 3.90 -11.26
CA GLU A 327 4.22 4.01 -12.06
C GLU A 327 3.94 3.85 -13.56
N GLY A 328 3.03 2.95 -13.97
CA GLY A 328 2.66 2.77 -15.37
C GLY A 328 2.02 4.03 -15.98
N ILE A 329 1.10 4.66 -15.24
CA ILE A 329 0.48 5.94 -15.61
C ILE A 329 1.55 7.05 -15.74
N ILE A 330 2.50 7.11 -14.82
CA ILE A 330 3.59 8.09 -14.85
C ILE A 330 4.55 7.80 -16.01
N ASN A 331 4.75 6.53 -16.39
CA ASN A 331 5.54 6.17 -17.56
C ASN A 331 4.88 6.65 -18.87
N ILE A 332 3.55 6.60 -18.97
CA ILE A 332 2.82 7.21 -20.09
C ILE A 332 3.07 8.73 -20.13
N ALA A 333 3.01 9.42 -18.98
CA ALA A 333 3.34 10.85 -18.91
C ALA A 333 4.79 11.14 -19.33
N ARG A 334 5.74 10.31 -18.87
CA ARG A 334 7.16 10.38 -19.23
C ARG A 334 7.38 10.24 -20.74
N GLN A 335 6.73 9.26 -21.36
CA GLN A 335 6.80 9.02 -22.80
C GLN A 335 6.21 10.17 -23.63
N ARG A 336 5.24 10.91 -23.07
CA ARG A 336 4.72 12.17 -23.64
C ARG A 336 5.61 13.39 -23.40
N GLY A 337 6.73 13.25 -22.68
CA GLY A 337 7.66 14.35 -22.39
C GLY A 337 7.35 15.15 -21.12
N VAL A 338 6.41 14.71 -20.28
CA VAL A 338 6.19 15.33 -18.96
C VAL A 338 7.42 15.07 -18.07
N PRO A 339 7.99 16.09 -17.41
CA PRO A 339 9.15 15.91 -16.56
C PRO A 339 8.76 15.21 -15.27
N VAL A 340 9.20 13.95 -15.11
CA VAL A 340 8.85 13.09 -13.98
C VAL A 340 10.09 12.47 -13.36
N SER A 341 10.05 12.19 -12.05
CA SER A 341 11.04 11.34 -11.37
C SER A 341 10.33 10.42 -10.39
N ILE A 342 10.67 9.13 -10.39
CA ILE A 342 10.05 8.12 -9.54
C ILE A 342 11.05 7.64 -8.49
N TYR A 343 10.64 7.66 -7.23
CA TYR A 343 11.45 7.20 -6.11
C TYR A 343 10.79 5.97 -5.50
N ARG A 344 11.53 4.89 -5.28
CA ARG A 344 11.06 3.61 -4.77
C ARG A 344 11.73 3.29 -3.42
N PRO A 345 11.22 3.83 -2.28
CA PRO A 345 11.72 3.45 -0.96
C PRO A 345 11.48 1.98 -0.63
N GLY A 346 12.43 1.42 0.12
CA GLY A 346 12.31 0.16 0.85
C GLY A 346 11.41 0.23 2.07
N LEU A 347 11.57 -0.70 3.02
CA LEU A 347 10.91 -0.67 4.32
C LEU A 347 11.38 0.54 5.16
N ILE A 348 10.59 1.62 5.16
CA ILE A 348 10.94 2.84 5.89
C ILE A 348 10.74 2.67 7.39
N LEU A 349 11.84 2.63 8.14
CA LEU A 349 11.85 2.54 9.59
C LEU A 349 12.35 3.85 10.24
N GLY A 350 12.68 3.81 11.52
CA GLY A 350 12.89 4.99 12.37
C GLY A 350 14.01 5.94 11.89
N HIS A 351 13.93 7.20 12.31
CA HIS A 351 14.99 8.17 12.09
C HIS A 351 16.29 7.74 12.79
N THR A 352 17.43 7.77 12.08
CA THR A 352 18.76 7.34 12.59
C THR A 352 19.12 7.86 13.98
N PHE A 353 18.97 9.16 14.23
CA PHE A 353 19.33 9.81 15.48
C PHE A 353 18.23 9.74 16.55
N THR A 354 16.99 10.11 16.22
CA THR A 354 15.92 10.24 17.23
C THR A 354 15.21 8.93 17.55
N GLY A 355 15.37 7.89 16.71
CA GLY A 355 14.61 6.64 16.78
C GLY A 355 13.13 6.78 16.39
N ALA A 356 12.68 7.99 16.05
CA ALA A 356 11.29 8.30 15.79
C ALA A 356 10.75 7.48 14.62
N VAL A 357 9.66 6.74 14.85
CA VAL A 357 9.04 5.83 13.88
C VAL A 357 7.51 5.87 14.00
N GLN A 358 6.80 5.61 12.90
CA GLN A 358 5.35 5.42 12.93
C GLN A 358 4.97 4.08 13.57
N VAL A 359 3.98 4.09 14.46
CA VAL A 359 3.55 2.89 15.23
C VAL A 359 2.63 1.95 14.46
N ASN A 360 2.05 2.42 13.35
CA ASN A 360 1.16 1.64 12.48
C ASN A 360 1.92 0.91 11.36
N ASP A 361 3.26 0.97 11.35
CA ASP A 361 4.07 0.15 10.44
C ASP A 361 3.90 -1.34 10.77
N TYR A 362 3.89 -2.20 9.75
CA TYR A 362 3.65 -3.63 9.93
C TYR A 362 4.69 -4.31 10.84
N LEU A 363 5.98 -3.97 10.72
CA LEU A 363 7.04 -4.56 11.53
C LEU A 363 6.91 -4.11 13.00
N ILE A 364 6.61 -2.83 13.22
CA ILE A 364 6.44 -2.25 14.56
C ILE A 364 5.15 -2.74 15.24
N ALA A 365 4.04 -2.84 14.51
CA ALA A 365 2.78 -3.38 15.02
C ALA A 365 2.90 -4.88 15.34
N SER A 366 3.55 -5.66 14.46
CA SER A 366 3.81 -7.09 14.69
C SER A 366 4.72 -7.28 15.91
N LEU A 367 5.80 -6.50 16.04
CA LEU A 367 6.69 -6.52 17.20
C LEU A 367 5.93 -6.35 18.52
N LYS A 368 5.03 -5.36 18.63
CA LYS A 368 4.22 -5.15 19.84
C LYS A 368 3.39 -6.39 20.21
N GLY A 369 2.83 -7.04 19.20
CA GLY A 369 2.05 -8.26 19.38
C GLY A 369 2.89 -9.47 19.75
N TYR A 370 4.02 -9.70 19.08
CA TYR A 370 4.93 -10.80 19.41
C TYR A 370 5.52 -10.66 20.82
N LEU A 371 5.80 -9.43 21.27
CA LEU A 371 6.22 -9.15 22.65
C LEU A 371 5.15 -9.47 23.70
N ALA A 372 3.86 -9.32 23.37
CA ALA A 372 2.77 -9.72 24.26
C ALA A 372 2.64 -11.26 24.37
N MET A 373 3.07 -12.00 23.34
CA MET A 373 3.05 -13.47 23.29
C MET A 373 4.35 -14.12 23.77
N GLY A 374 5.45 -13.37 23.82
CA GLY A 374 6.79 -13.87 24.16
C GLY A 374 7.48 -14.66 23.03
N PHE A 375 6.89 -14.70 21.83
CA PHE A 375 7.44 -15.40 20.67
C PHE A 375 7.05 -14.77 19.32
N TYR A 376 7.81 -15.08 18.27
CA TYR A 376 7.52 -14.75 16.87
C TYR A 376 7.62 -15.99 15.96
N PRO A 377 6.88 -16.06 14.83
CA PRO A 377 7.05 -17.10 13.84
C PRO A 377 8.39 -16.95 13.13
N ASP A 378 9.21 -18.00 13.15
CA ASP A 378 10.51 -18.04 12.48
C ASP A 378 10.32 -18.16 10.96
N HIS A 379 10.40 -17.02 10.27
CA HIS A 379 10.10 -16.86 8.85
C HIS A 379 11.41 -16.58 8.09
N ALA A 380 11.65 -17.21 6.95
CA ALA A 380 12.86 -16.95 6.15
C ALA A 380 12.71 -15.63 5.36
N LEU A 381 12.74 -14.49 6.06
CA LEU A 381 12.43 -13.16 5.51
C LEU A 381 13.60 -12.19 5.68
N LEU A 382 13.97 -11.53 4.58
CA LEU A 382 14.83 -10.35 4.55
C LEU A 382 14.00 -9.06 4.69
N LEU A 383 14.61 -8.05 5.30
CA LEU A 383 14.08 -6.71 5.52
C LEU A 383 15.06 -5.68 4.93
N ASP A 384 14.59 -4.89 3.97
CA ASP A 384 15.36 -3.86 3.26
C ASP A 384 15.33 -2.50 3.99
N ILE A 385 15.52 -2.54 5.30
CA ILE A 385 15.28 -1.43 6.23
C ILE A 385 16.05 -0.16 5.83
N VAL A 386 15.32 0.92 5.55
CA VAL A 386 15.85 2.26 5.28
C VAL A 386 15.37 3.28 6.30
N PRO A 387 16.25 4.10 6.90
CA PRO A 387 15.83 5.18 7.79
C PRO A 387 15.07 6.29 7.05
N VAL A 388 14.02 6.83 7.66
CA VAL A 388 13.19 7.88 7.05
C VAL A 388 13.95 9.15 6.69
N ASP A 389 14.96 9.52 7.48
CA ASP A 389 15.81 10.69 7.27
C ASP A 389 16.74 10.50 6.06
N TYR A 390 17.27 9.29 5.85
CA TYR A 390 17.99 8.95 4.62
C TYR A 390 17.08 9.06 3.39
N VAL A 391 15.87 8.48 3.44
CA VAL A 391 14.93 8.49 2.30
C VAL A 391 14.52 9.92 1.95
N ALA A 392 14.11 10.72 2.94
CA ALA A 392 13.66 12.09 2.73
C ALA A 392 14.81 13.00 2.24
N ALA A 393 16.00 12.89 2.83
CA ALA A 393 17.14 13.70 2.42
C ALA A 393 17.60 13.34 1.01
N SER A 394 17.66 12.06 0.67
CA SER A 394 18.04 11.56 -0.66
C SER A 394 17.08 12.05 -1.73
N LEU A 395 15.78 11.91 -1.50
CA LEU A 395 14.74 12.30 -2.45
C LEU A 395 14.83 13.79 -2.79
N VAL A 396 14.87 14.66 -1.77
CA VAL A 396 14.95 16.12 -1.95
C VAL A 396 16.31 16.57 -2.52
N HIS A 397 17.38 15.84 -2.24
CA HIS A 397 18.70 16.13 -2.81
C HIS A 397 18.75 15.81 -4.32
N ILE A 398 18.21 14.65 -4.72
CA ILE A 398 18.19 14.16 -6.10
C ILE A 398 17.21 14.99 -6.95
N SER A 399 16.01 15.30 -6.44
CA SER A 399 14.95 15.99 -7.17
C SER A 399 15.37 17.34 -7.75
N LYS A 400 16.23 18.07 -7.03
CA LYS A 400 16.78 19.37 -7.42
C LYS A 400 17.77 19.29 -8.59
N GLN A 401 18.20 18.10 -9.01
CA GLN A 401 19.22 17.92 -10.03
C GLN A 401 18.59 17.75 -11.42
N PRO A 402 19.11 18.42 -12.47
CA PRO A 402 18.65 18.20 -13.84
C PRO A 402 18.77 16.76 -14.34
N ALA A 403 19.74 16.03 -13.81
CA ALA A 403 19.95 14.62 -14.12
C ALA A 403 18.88 13.68 -13.54
N SER A 404 17.90 14.18 -12.76
CA SER A 404 16.78 13.40 -12.20
C SER A 404 15.56 13.27 -13.11
N ASN A 405 15.45 14.13 -14.12
CA ASN A 405 14.33 14.11 -15.05
C ASN A 405 14.29 12.81 -15.87
N GLY A 406 13.11 12.19 -15.97
CA GLY A 406 12.86 10.96 -16.73
C GLY A 406 13.41 9.67 -16.08
N LYS A 407 13.88 9.74 -14.83
CA LYS A 407 14.55 8.62 -14.15
C LYS A 407 13.79 8.04 -12.96
N PHE A 408 14.19 6.82 -12.63
CA PHE A 408 13.79 6.08 -11.44
C PHE A 408 14.95 6.04 -10.45
N PHE A 409 14.62 5.94 -9.16
CA PHE A 409 15.55 5.96 -8.04
C PHE A 409 15.12 4.95 -6.99
N ASN A 410 15.88 3.88 -6.83
CA ASN A 410 15.67 2.85 -5.82
C ASN A 410 16.29 3.33 -4.50
N LEU A 411 15.45 3.53 -3.48
CA LEU A 411 15.85 4.00 -2.15
C LEU A 411 15.66 2.87 -1.13
N PHE A 412 16.25 1.70 -1.40
CA PHE A 412 16.30 0.54 -0.49
C PHE A 412 17.72 0.35 0.07
N ASN A 413 17.85 -0.47 1.12
CA ASN A 413 19.15 -0.77 1.72
C ASN A 413 19.78 -2.01 1.07
N PRO A 414 20.97 -1.93 0.44
CA PRO A 414 21.62 -3.13 -0.09
C PRO A 414 22.07 -4.10 1.00
N GLU A 415 22.29 -3.62 2.23
CA GLU A 415 22.62 -4.47 3.38
C GLU A 415 21.32 -4.95 4.04
N GLN A 416 20.81 -6.08 3.56
CA GLN A 416 19.57 -6.70 4.02
C GLN A 416 19.71 -7.28 5.43
N VAL A 417 18.68 -7.11 6.26
CA VAL A 417 18.62 -7.66 7.64
C VAL A 417 17.64 -8.83 7.65
N SER A 418 18.03 -9.99 8.18
CA SER A 418 17.06 -11.08 8.36
C SER A 418 16.11 -10.80 9.53
N ILE A 419 14.88 -11.30 9.47
CA ILE A 419 13.91 -11.14 10.55
C ILE A 419 14.41 -11.76 11.88
N GLN A 420 15.19 -12.84 11.81
CA GLN A 420 15.87 -13.45 12.96
C GLN A 420 16.92 -12.50 13.56
N GLN A 421 17.71 -11.82 12.72
CA GLN A 421 18.71 -10.84 13.16
C GLN A 421 18.04 -9.62 13.79
N PHE A 422 16.96 -9.11 13.19
CA PHE A 422 16.18 -8.00 13.73
C PHE A 422 15.61 -8.33 15.11
N PHE A 423 14.96 -9.48 15.27
CA PHE A 423 14.44 -9.90 16.58
C PHE A 423 15.53 -10.34 17.56
N GLY A 424 16.68 -10.82 17.09
CA GLY A 424 17.88 -11.00 17.91
C GLY A 424 18.32 -9.69 18.58
N TRP A 425 18.36 -8.59 17.82
CA TRP A 425 18.66 -7.27 18.40
C TRP A 425 17.58 -6.75 19.37
N VAL A 426 16.32 -7.18 19.20
CA VAL A 426 15.23 -6.93 20.17
C VAL A 426 15.45 -7.74 21.46
N GLN A 427 15.91 -8.99 21.37
CA GLN A 427 16.32 -9.78 22.53
C GLN A 427 17.54 -9.14 23.23
N ASP A 428 18.56 -8.72 22.49
CA ASP A 428 19.76 -8.04 23.01
C ASP A 428 19.43 -6.75 23.79
N PHE A 429 18.30 -6.09 23.47
CA PHE A 429 17.82 -4.91 24.18
C PHE A 429 17.21 -5.24 25.56
N GLY A 430 16.85 -6.51 25.81
CA GLY A 430 16.29 -7.00 27.08
C GLY A 430 14.83 -7.44 27.02
N TYR A 431 14.25 -7.67 25.83
CA TYR A 431 12.92 -8.25 25.68
C TYR A 431 12.97 -9.79 25.61
N VAL A 432 11.96 -10.46 26.18
CA VAL A 432 11.75 -11.90 26.00
C VAL A 432 10.93 -12.12 24.73
N LEU A 433 11.57 -12.64 23.69
CA LEU A 433 10.96 -12.85 22.39
C LEU A 433 11.65 -14.00 21.66
N ASN A 434 11.07 -15.21 21.65
CA ASN A 434 11.72 -16.40 21.11
C ASN A 434 11.19 -16.79 19.71
N PRO A 435 12.01 -17.35 18.81
CA PRO A 435 11.50 -17.97 17.59
C PRO A 435 10.71 -19.24 17.90
N VAL A 436 9.65 -19.49 17.13
CA VAL A 436 8.96 -20.80 17.03
C VAL A 436 8.79 -21.15 15.55
N PRO A 437 8.65 -22.44 15.17
CA PRO A 437 8.46 -22.84 13.77
C PRO A 437 7.35 -22.04 13.07
N PHE A 438 7.57 -21.62 11.82
CA PHE A 438 6.68 -20.71 11.10
C PHE A 438 5.19 -21.06 11.22
N ASN A 439 4.82 -22.29 10.85
CA ASN A 439 3.43 -22.73 10.84
C ASN A 439 2.84 -22.81 12.27
N GLU A 440 3.62 -23.26 13.26
CA GLU A 440 3.19 -23.26 14.68
C GLU A 440 2.93 -21.84 15.20
N GLY A 441 3.82 -20.89 14.87
CA GLY A 441 3.67 -19.49 15.22
C GLY A 441 2.43 -18.87 14.55
N LYS A 442 2.25 -19.14 13.26
CA LYS A 442 1.10 -18.70 12.47
C LYS A 442 -0.22 -19.22 13.05
N ASP A 443 -0.33 -20.51 13.32
CA ASP A 443 -1.56 -21.11 13.85
C ASP A 443 -1.94 -20.54 15.22
N LYS A 444 -0.96 -20.32 16.11
CA LYS A 444 -1.20 -19.65 17.40
C LYS A 444 -1.68 -18.22 17.25
N ILE A 445 -1.20 -17.48 16.24
CA ILE A 445 -1.65 -16.11 15.94
C ILE A 445 -3.07 -16.11 15.36
N LEU A 446 -3.41 -17.08 14.50
CA LEU A 446 -4.76 -17.21 13.93
C LEU A 446 -5.82 -17.62 14.97
N ALA A 447 -5.41 -18.15 16.12
CA ALA A 447 -6.27 -18.51 17.24
C ALA A 447 -6.48 -17.39 18.30
N LEU A 448 -5.92 -16.19 18.07
CA LEU A 448 -6.06 -15.06 19.00
C LEU A 448 -7.46 -14.43 18.96
N ASP A 449 -7.90 -13.92 20.11
CA ASP A 449 -9.09 -13.08 20.24
C ASP A 449 -8.89 -11.63 19.76
N ASP A 450 -9.99 -10.88 19.70
CA ASP A 450 -10.04 -9.51 19.19
C ASP A 450 -9.45 -8.44 20.11
N THR A 451 -9.03 -8.81 21.32
CA THR A 451 -8.33 -7.92 22.25
C THR A 451 -6.82 -7.90 22.05
N HIS A 452 -6.26 -8.90 21.36
CA HIS A 452 -4.82 -9.01 21.19
C HIS A 452 -4.26 -8.00 20.16
N PRO A 453 -3.09 -7.36 20.40
CA PRO A 453 -2.51 -6.38 19.47
C PRO A 453 -2.23 -6.87 18.03
N LEU A 454 -2.13 -8.18 17.80
CA LEU A 454 -2.00 -8.77 16.45
C LEU A 454 -3.33 -8.96 15.72
N TYR A 455 -4.48 -8.90 16.39
CA TYR A 455 -5.76 -9.21 15.76
C TYR A 455 -6.04 -8.39 14.49
N PRO A 456 -5.75 -7.08 14.43
CA PRO A 456 -5.88 -6.31 13.18
C PRO A 456 -5.00 -6.79 12.02
N LEU A 457 -3.94 -7.56 12.29
CA LEU A 457 -3.00 -8.11 11.32
C LEU A 457 -3.31 -9.56 10.91
N ILE A 458 -4.27 -10.24 11.57
CA ILE A 458 -4.67 -11.62 11.24
C ILE A 458 -4.98 -11.84 9.74
N PRO A 459 -5.66 -10.93 9.01
CA PRO A 459 -5.87 -11.11 7.57
C PRO A 459 -4.57 -11.25 6.79
N LEU A 460 -3.56 -10.43 7.09
CA LEU A 460 -2.24 -10.49 6.44
C LEU A 460 -1.50 -11.77 6.85
N ILE A 461 -1.50 -12.11 8.15
CA ILE A 461 -0.80 -13.29 8.70
C ILE A 461 -1.41 -14.61 8.19
N ARG A 462 -2.72 -14.63 7.90
CA ARG A 462 -3.39 -15.77 7.25
C ARG A 462 -2.82 -16.05 5.87
N ASP A 463 -2.54 -15.02 5.10
CA ASP A 463 -2.11 -15.12 3.71
C ASP A 463 -0.58 -15.25 3.58
N MET A 464 0.19 -15.01 4.65
CA MET A 464 1.64 -15.27 4.69
C MET A 464 1.96 -16.75 4.43
N THR A 465 2.84 -17.00 3.47
CA THR A 465 3.46 -18.31 3.18
C THR A 465 4.79 -18.47 3.91
N GLU A 466 5.25 -19.72 4.12
CA GLU A 466 6.52 -20.02 4.80
C GLU A 466 7.76 -19.53 4.04
N ARG A 467 7.65 -19.42 2.71
CA ARG A 467 8.60 -18.67 1.87
C ARG A 467 7.99 -17.33 1.50
N PRO A 468 8.72 -16.21 1.62
CA PRO A 468 8.25 -14.91 1.13
C PRO A 468 8.41 -14.80 -0.40
N TYR A 469 8.13 -13.62 -0.96
CA TYR A 469 8.47 -13.31 -2.34
C TYR A 469 9.98 -13.45 -2.58
N ARG A 470 10.38 -13.88 -3.79
CA ARG A 470 11.79 -14.04 -4.21
C ARG A 470 12.69 -12.86 -3.80
N ALA A 471 12.19 -11.64 -3.95
CA ALA A 471 12.89 -10.39 -3.62
C ALA A 471 13.37 -10.28 -2.17
N LEU A 472 12.72 -10.99 -1.26
CA LEU A 472 12.86 -10.96 0.20
C LEU A 472 13.21 -12.34 0.80
N ASP A 473 13.43 -13.37 -0.03
CA ASP A 473 13.81 -14.72 0.39
C ASP A 473 15.36 -14.79 0.47
N PRO A 474 15.95 -15.12 1.64
CA PRO A 474 17.39 -15.29 1.81
C PRO A 474 18.07 -16.20 0.78
N ALA A 475 17.34 -17.16 0.19
CA ALA A 475 17.85 -18.06 -0.84
C ALA A 475 18.25 -17.35 -2.15
N TYR A 476 17.85 -16.09 -2.34
CA TYR A 476 18.17 -15.26 -3.52
C TYR A 476 18.91 -13.96 -3.15
N VAL A 477 19.50 -13.88 -1.95
CA VAL A 477 20.26 -12.68 -1.52
C VAL A 477 21.46 -12.40 -2.45
N ASP A 478 22.08 -13.46 -2.99
CA ASP A 478 23.20 -13.37 -3.94
C ASP A 478 22.79 -12.87 -5.34
N GLU A 479 21.48 -12.69 -5.62
CA GLU A 479 20.99 -12.05 -6.85
C GLU A 479 20.95 -10.52 -6.75
N LEU A 480 21.27 -9.95 -5.58
CA LEU A 480 21.30 -8.51 -5.36
C LEU A 480 22.60 -7.90 -5.91
N PHE A 481 22.47 -6.96 -6.84
CA PHE A 481 23.60 -6.24 -7.47
C PHE A 481 23.47 -4.72 -7.24
N PRO A 482 23.91 -4.19 -6.07
CA PRO A 482 23.67 -2.79 -5.69
C PRO A 482 24.17 -1.76 -6.69
N GLU A 483 25.30 -2.02 -7.36
CA GLU A 483 25.88 -1.15 -8.39
C GLU A 483 25.06 -1.07 -9.69
N LEU A 484 24.19 -2.05 -9.93
CA LEU A 484 23.22 -2.06 -11.04
C LEU A 484 21.86 -1.51 -10.59
N GLU A 485 21.38 -1.96 -9.43
CA GLU A 485 20.05 -1.67 -8.88
C GLU A 485 19.94 -0.30 -8.20
N LEU A 486 21.06 0.36 -7.87
CA LEU A 486 21.09 1.70 -7.27
C LEU A 486 21.90 2.69 -8.14
N LYS A 487 22.19 2.37 -9.40
CA LYS A 487 23.07 3.15 -10.30
C LYS A 487 22.76 4.65 -10.39
N ASN A 488 21.50 5.02 -10.66
CA ASN A 488 21.02 6.39 -10.68
C ASN A 488 21.03 7.01 -9.28
N THR A 489 20.63 6.27 -8.24
CA THR A 489 20.64 6.76 -6.85
C THR A 489 22.06 7.08 -6.37
N LEU A 490 23.01 6.16 -6.54
CA LEU A 490 24.42 6.36 -6.22
C LEU A 490 25.03 7.53 -7.00
N ALA A 491 24.69 7.67 -8.30
CA ALA A 491 25.11 8.82 -9.10
C ALA A 491 24.49 10.14 -8.62
N GLY A 492 23.22 10.14 -8.24
CA GLY A 492 22.50 11.31 -7.72
C GLY A 492 22.92 11.71 -6.30
N LEU A 493 23.45 10.79 -5.50
CA LEU A 493 24.00 11.08 -4.16
C LEU A 493 25.52 11.32 -4.18
N ALA A 494 26.19 11.20 -5.32
CA ALA A 494 27.61 11.44 -5.46
C ALA A 494 27.99 12.88 -5.05
N GLY A 495 29.06 13.04 -4.27
CA GLY A 495 29.47 14.34 -3.73
C GLY A 495 28.62 14.87 -2.55
N SER A 496 27.45 14.28 -2.27
CA SER A 496 26.71 14.55 -1.03
C SER A 496 27.30 13.81 0.17
N HIS A 497 26.88 14.18 1.38
CA HIS A 497 27.13 13.42 2.62
C HIS A 497 26.03 12.37 2.91
N ILE A 498 25.00 12.25 2.06
CA ILE A 498 23.83 11.41 2.30
C ILE A 498 24.16 9.98 1.89
N ARG A 499 24.12 9.05 2.85
CA ARG A 499 24.36 7.61 2.63
C ARG A 499 23.32 6.79 3.38
N CYS A 500 22.93 5.66 2.81
CA CYS A 500 22.16 4.68 3.56
C CYS A 500 23.08 4.05 4.61
N PRO A 501 22.74 4.03 5.90
CA PRO A 501 23.57 3.39 6.90
C PRO A 501 23.36 1.87 6.92
N THR A 502 24.41 1.14 7.23
CA THR A 502 24.31 -0.24 7.74
C THR A 502 23.35 -0.27 8.93
N ILE A 503 22.36 -1.16 8.89
CA ILE A 503 21.44 -1.34 10.00
C ILE A 503 22.12 -2.19 11.08
N THR A 504 22.02 -1.74 12.33
CA THR A 504 22.73 -2.34 13.46
C THR A 504 21.80 -2.48 14.67
N ALA A 505 22.22 -3.30 15.64
CA ALA A 505 21.59 -3.38 16.96
C ALA A 505 21.40 -1.97 17.57
N GLY A 506 22.41 -1.11 17.52
CA GLY A 506 22.35 0.24 18.07
C GLY A 506 21.26 1.13 17.46
N TYR A 507 21.02 1.00 16.15
CA TYR A 507 19.91 1.67 15.47
C TYR A 507 18.55 1.12 15.91
N VAL A 508 18.37 -0.21 15.92
CA VAL A 508 17.11 -0.83 16.38
C VAL A 508 16.83 -0.50 17.85
N HIS A 509 17.86 -0.50 18.71
CA HIS A 509 17.77 -0.09 20.10
C HIS A 509 17.34 1.37 20.26
N GLN A 510 17.73 2.26 19.34
CA GLN A 510 17.29 3.65 19.36
C GLN A 510 15.80 3.77 19.00
N VAL A 511 15.32 2.99 18.02
CA VAL A 511 13.89 2.88 17.71
C VAL A 511 13.10 2.32 18.91
N LEU A 512 13.61 1.28 19.58
CA LEU A 512 12.98 0.72 20.78
C LEU A 512 12.90 1.74 21.94
N ARG A 513 13.95 2.54 22.16
CA ARG A 513 13.94 3.63 23.16
C ARG A 513 12.87 4.68 22.86
N TYR A 514 12.73 5.08 21.59
CA TYR A 514 11.67 5.99 21.18
C TYR A 514 10.28 5.39 21.43
N LEU A 515 10.04 4.12 21.04
CA LEU A 515 8.76 3.44 21.24
C LEU A 515 8.38 3.28 22.72
N ILE A 516 9.36 3.08 23.60
CA ILE A 516 9.16 3.11 25.06
C ILE A 516 8.86 4.55 25.54
N GLY A 517 9.61 5.54 25.05
CA GLY A 517 9.44 6.94 25.42
C GLY A 517 8.07 7.53 25.10
N ILE A 518 7.43 7.07 24.01
CA ILE A 518 6.04 7.42 23.66
C ILE A 518 4.99 6.48 24.27
N GLY A 519 5.38 5.52 25.10
CA GLY A 519 4.48 4.56 25.75
C GLY A 519 3.85 3.51 24.81
N PHE A 520 4.40 3.30 23.61
CA PHE A 520 3.88 2.29 22.68
C PHE A 520 4.29 0.87 23.07
N LEU A 521 5.53 0.68 23.51
CA LEU A 521 6.04 -0.56 24.10
C LEU A 521 6.25 -0.40 25.62
N PRO A 522 6.10 -1.49 26.41
CA PRO A 522 6.46 -1.47 27.82
C PRO A 522 7.99 -1.28 27.98
N ALA A 523 8.42 -0.72 29.11
CA ALA A 523 9.85 -0.71 29.44
C ALA A 523 10.38 -2.16 29.50
N ALA A 524 11.55 -2.40 28.91
CA ALA A 524 12.22 -3.70 28.99
C ALA A 524 12.45 -4.10 30.46
N LEU A 525 12.35 -5.40 30.75
CA LEU A 525 12.58 -5.91 32.10
C LEU A 525 14.00 -5.56 32.55
N PRO A 526 14.23 -5.12 33.80
CA PRO A 526 15.55 -4.75 34.29
C PRO A 526 16.42 -5.98 34.52
N PHE A 527 16.97 -6.55 33.44
CA PHE A 527 18.12 -7.44 33.53
C PHE A 527 19.35 -6.65 34.00
N ARG A 528 20.11 -7.25 34.91
CA ARG A 528 21.22 -6.57 35.60
C ARG A 528 22.27 -6.07 34.60
N SER A 529 22.76 -4.85 34.87
CA SER A 529 23.93 -4.23 34.23
C SER A 529 23.87 -4.08 32.70
N PHE A 530 23.23 -3.01 32.24
CA PHE A 530 23.76 -2.28 31.09
C PHE A 530 25.20 -1.87 31.41
N LYS A 531 26.20 -2.49 30.77
CA LYS A 531 27.51 -1.85 30.65
C LYS A 531 27.27 -0.58 29.83
N ARG A 532 27.50 0.59 30.43
CA ARG A 532 27.72 1.82 29.67
C ARG A 532 29.03 1.65 28.90
N GLU A 533 28.96 1.08 27.70
CA GLU A 533 29.96 1.40 26.69
C GLU A 533 29.68 2.85 26.26
N VAL A 534 30.41 3.73 26.93
CA VAL A 534 30.50 5.14 26.57
C VAL A 534 31.15 5.18 25.20
N VAL A 535 30.36 5.45 24.16
CA VAL A 535 30.91 5.89 22.88
C VAL A 535 31.58 7.24 23.13
N SER A 536 32.90 7.21 23.30
CA SER A 536 33.72 8.40 23.49
C SER A 536 33.83 9.14 22.16
N TRP A 537 33.00 10.17 21.98
CA TRP A 537 33.16 11.12 20.89
C TRP A 537 34.31 12.08 21.19
N ASN A 538 35.38 12.01 20.39
CA ASN A 538 36.46 12.99 20.36
C ASN A 538 36.43 13.69 19.00
N GLY A 539 36.27 15.01 19.01
CA GLY A 539 36.53 15.90 17.85
C GLY A 539 35.36 16.03 16.87
#